data_AF-A0A660RJI0-F1
#
_entry.id   AF-A0A660RJI0-F1
#
_cell.length_a   1.000
_cell.length_b   1.000
_cell.length_c   1.000
_cell.angle_alpha   90.00
_cell.angle_beta   90.00
_cell.angle_gamma   90.00
#
_symmetry.space_group_name_H-M   'P 1'
#
loop_
_entity.id
_entity.type
_entity.pdbx_description
1 polymer ?
#
loop_
_entity_poly.entity_id
_entity_poly.type
_entity_poly.pdbx_seq_one_letter_code
_entity_poly.pdbx_strand_id
1 'polypeptide(L)'
;MLDINLKGVPFSIRGSYWAISYMTRDIWKDRLKGKREGLYLRNLHACSMNQEMIHFDVPGTREVKGRVGKIDILGEKGKVSFTFDGWECIRVRSERESLKIHNISESDVFLRISKDLFLLNLPRSCSQIHIKVLKGKVETEHEWNGVSSGKVSIHIKPENGIFELEIFEESPGPGDFEKAVRRNEENFKNFLKRFGLQKEKKAKTSAVH
;
A
#
# COMPACT_ATOMS: atom_id res chain seq x y z
N MET A 1 -4.77 -2.27 -21.76
CA MET A 1 -4.25 -1.86 -20.44
C MET A 1 -5.08 -0.67 -20.00
N LEU A 2 -5.80 -0.77 -18.87
CA LEU A 2 -6.54 0.36 -18.30
C LEU A 2 -5.56 1.11 -17.39
N ASP A 3 -5.16 2.33 -17.78
CA ASP A 3 -4.54 3.28 -16.86
C ASP A 3 -5.58 3.66 -15.82
N ILE A 4 -5.51 3.01 -14.66
CA ILE A 4 -6.43 3.28 -13.56
C ILE A 4 -5.90 4.50 -12.82
N ASN A 5 -6.69 5.57 -12.84
CA ASN A 5 -6.44 6.77 -12.05
C ASN A 5 -6.55 6.41 -10.55
N LEU A 6 -5.42 6.21 -9.90
CA LEU A 6 -5.33 5.89 -8.46
C LEU A 6 -5.83 7.02 -7.55
N LYS A 7 -6.19 8.20 -8.10
CA LYS A 7 -6.72 9.34 -7.33
C LYS A 7 -8.05 9.07 -6.60
N GLY A 8 -8.71 7.93 -6.81
CA GLY A 8 -10.01 7.64 -6.19
C GLY A 8 -10.29 6.17 -5.84
N VAL A 9 -9.35 5.25 -6.04
CA VAL A 9 -9.61 3.81 -5.88
C VAL A 9 -8.94 3.30 -4.60
N PRO A 10 -9.68 3.08 -3.49
CA PRO A 10 -9.14 2.34 -2.36
C PRO A 10 -8.86 0.90 -2.78
N PHE A 11 -7.59 0.50 -2.73
CA PHE A 11 -7.15 -0.88 -2.94
C PHE A 11 -7.36 -1.67 -1.65
N SER A 12 -8.54 -2.22 -1.41
CA SER A 12 -8.81 -3.07 -0.25
C SER A 12 -9.17 -4.48 -0.71
N ILE A 13 -8.59 -5.50 -0.08
CA ILE A 13 -9.20 -6.82 -0.05
C ILE A 13 -10.23 -6.83 1.08
N ARG A 14 -11.50 -6.61 0.70
CA ARG A 14 -12.70 -7.13 1.38
C ARG A 14 -12.82 -6.80 2.87
N GLY A 15 -13.32 -5.64 3.26
CA GLY A 15 -13.77 -5.41 4.64
C GLY A 15 -12.66 -5.51 5.70
N SER A 16 -11.46 -5.97 5.34
CA SER A 16 -10.24 -5.52 5.97
C SER A 16 -10.32 -4.01 5.89
N TYR A 17 -10.14 -3.39 7.03
CA TYR A 17 -10.08 -1.96 7.06
C TYR A 17 -8.80 -1.47 6.39
N TRP A 18 -8.07 -2.27 5.61
CA TRP A 18 -6.80 -1.87 5.05
C TRP A 18 -6.90 -1.61 3.55
N ALA A 19 -6.26 -0.53 3.13
CA ALA A 19 -6.03 -0.27 1.73
C ALA A 19 -4.66 0.31 1.43
N ILE A 20 -4.10 -0.07 0.29
CA ILE A 20 -2.99 0.68 -0.30
C ILE A 20 -3.58 1.82 -1.13
N SER A 21 -3.09 3.04 -0.98
CA SER A 21 -3.58 4.18 -1.76
C SER A 21 -2.44 5.09 -2.12
N TYR A 22 -2.40 5.53 -3.38
CA TYR A 22 -1.51 6.61 -3.78
C TYR A 22 -2.21 7.94 -3.48
N MET A 23 -1.72 8.67 -2.48
CA MET A 23 -2.33 9.88 -1.97
C MET A 23 -1.65 11.10 -2.57
N THR A 24 -2.30 11.77 -3.52
CA THR A 24 -1.80 13.03 -4.11
C THR A 24 -2.25 14.25 -3.32
N ARG A 25 -1.59 15.40 -3.53
CA ARG A 25 -2.01 16.68 -2.94
C ARG A 25 -3.50 16.99 -3.17
N ASP A 26 -4.00 16.72 -4.38
CA ASP A 26 -5.40 16.95 -4.75
C ASP A 26 -6.39 16.15 -3.88
N ILE A 27 -6.02 14.93 -3.48
CA ILE A 27 -6.87 14.05 -2.64
C ILE A 27 -6.92 14.59 -1.22
N TRP A 28 -5.82 15.17 -0.75
CA TRP A 28 -5.75 15.74 0.58
C TRP A 28 -6.58 17.00 0.74
N LYS A 29 -6.81 17.77 -0.34
CA LYS A 29 -7.43 19.12 -0.33
C LYS A 29 -6.88 19.99 0.80
N ASP A 30 -7.49 19.94 1.98
CA ASP A 30 -7.19 20.76 3.17
C ASP A 30 -6.54 19.99 4.34
N ARG A 31 -6.43 18.65 4.24
CA ARG A 31 -5.86 17.77 5.29
C ARG A 31 -4.34 17.60 5.20
N LEU A 32 -3.68 18.45 4.41
CA LEU A 32 -2.27 18.32 4.01
C LEU A 32 -1.25 18.71 5.08
N LYS A 33 -1.65 19.34 6.20
CA LYS A 33 -0.69 19.78 7.24
C LYS A 33 0.16 18.59 7.72
N GLY A 34 1.41 18.54 7.27
CA GLY A 34 2.40 17.51 7.61
C GLY A 34 2.33 16.21 6.78
N LYS A 35 1.44 16.09 5.79
CA LYS A 35 1.30 14.87 4.96
C LYS A 35 2.07 14.97 3.65
N ARG A 36 2.65 13.85 3.21
CA ARG A 36 3.42 13.77 1.96
C ARG A 36 2.57 13.17 0.85
N GLU A 37 2.91 13.50 -0.39
CA GLU A 37 2.39 12.76 -1.52
C GLU A 37 3.15 11.43 -1.63
N GLY A 38 2.44 10.34 -1.85
CA GLY A 38 3.06 9.02 -1.90
C GLY A 38 2.10 7.88 -1.70
N LEU A 39 2.64 6.67 -1.57
CA LEU A 39 1.85 5.46 -1.36
C LEU A 39 1.66 5.22 0.13
N TYR A 40 0.44 4.90 0.55
CA TYR A 40 0.09 4.70 1.96
C TYR A 40 -0.61 3.37 2.18
N LEU A 41 -0.31 2.69 3.29
CA LEU A 41 -1.22 1.74 3.89
C LEU A 41 -2.19 2.51 4.77
N ARG A 42 -3.48 2.27 4.58
CA ARG A 42 -4.56 3.06 5.17
C ARG A 42 -5.53 2.20 5.92
N ASN A 43 -6.01 2.70 7.07
CA ASN A 43 -7.19 2.19 7.74
C ASN A 43 -8.45 2.87 7.13
N LEU A 44 -9.45 2.09 6.72
CA LEU A 44 -10.71 2.51 6.11
C LEU A 44 -11.89 2.38 7.09
N HIS A 45 -11.65 2.02 8.35
CA HIS A 45 -12.68 1.98 9.37
C HIS A 45 -13.22 3.39 9.60
N ALA A 46 -14.54 3.55 9.59
CA ALA A 46 -15.19 4.84 9.79
C ALA A 46 -14.92 5.47 11.18
N CYS A 47 -14.31 4.72 12.10
CA CYS A 47 -14.07 5.11 13.49
C CYS A 47 -12.60 5.41 13.79
N SER A 48 -11.67 5.16 12.85
CA SER A 48 -10.25 5.45 13.06
C SER A 48 -10.00 6.96 12.95
N MET A 49 -9.44 7.57 14.00
CA MET A 49 -9.05 8.99 13.96
C MET A 49 -7.97 9.28 12.90
N ASN A 50 -7.11 8.30 12.63
CA ASN A 50 -6.10 8.36 11.57
C ASN A 50 -6.34 7.22 10.57
N GLN A 51 -6.59 7.58 9.32
CA GLN A 51 -6.79 6.62 8.24
C GLN A 51 -5.48 6.24 7.55
N GLU A 52 -4.35 6.86 7.90
CA GLU A 52 -3.04 6.54 7.33
C GLU A 52 -2.17 5.91 8.39
N MET A 53 -1.66 4.72 8.09
CA MET A 53 -0.91 3.91 9.04
C MET A 53 0.57 3.87 8.69
N ILE A 54 0.88 3.72 7.41
CA ILE A 54 2.26 3.57 6.90
C ILE A 54 2.41 4.39 5.64
N HIS A 55 3.53 5.07 5.49
CA HIS A 55 3.95 5.67 4.22
C HIS A 55 5.07 4.85 3.58
N PHE A 56 4.92 4.57 2.30
CA PHE A 56 5.88 3.89 1.46
C PHE A 56 6.53 4.91 0.52
N ASP A 57 7.83 5.09 0.67
CA ASP A 57 8.65 5.97 -0.16
C ASP A 57 9.52 5.13 -1.11
N VAL A 58 9.25 5.28 -2.41
CA VAL A 58 10.04 4.68 -3.49
C VAL A 58 10.82 5.80 -4.17
N PRO A 59 12.16 5.82 -4.08
CA PRO A 59 12.98 6.88 -4.63
C PRO A 59 12.72 7.13 -6.12
N GLY A 60 12.56 8.41 -6.48
CA GLY A 60 12.41 8.82 -7.88
C GLY A 60 11.18 8.23 -8.56
N THR A 61 10.07 8.04 -7.83
CA THR A 61 8.79 7.57 -8.40
C THR A 61 8.42 8.35 -9.67
N ARG A 62 8.38 7.65 -10.81
CA ARG A 62 8.05 8.21 -12.13
C ARG A 62 6.61 7.95 -12.51
N GLU A 63 6.10 6.76 -12.20
CA GLU A 63 4.78 6.32 -12.63
C GLU A 63 4.19 5.35 -11.60
N VAL A 64 2.87 5.41 -11.43
CA VAL A 64 2.12 4.46 -10.61
C VAL A 64 0.98 3.86 -11.43
N LYS A 65 0.99 2.53 -11.60
CA LYS A 65 0.01 1.75 -12.35
C LYS A 65 -0.78 0.86 -11.42
N GLY A 66 -2.10 1.08 -11.33
CA GLY A 66 -3.01 0.24 -10.56
C GLY A 66 -3.75 -0.78 -11.43
N ARG A 67 -4.02 -1.97 -10.90
CA ARG A 67 -5.05 -2.91 -11.36
C ARG A 67 -5.65 -3.67 -10.19
N VAL A 68 -6.72 -4.43 -10.42
CA VAL A 68 -7.31 -5.25 -9.34
C VAL A 68 -6.24 -6.19 -8.78
N GLY A 69 -6.07 -6.19 -7.46
CA GLY A 69 -5.10 -7.05 -6.77
C GLY A 69 -3.63 -6.64 -6.89
N LYS A 70 -3.29 -5.58 -7.64
CA LYS A 70 -1.90 -5.11 -7.78
C LYS A 70 -1.73 -3.59 -7.98
N ILE A 71 -0.74 -3.01 -7.33
CA ILE A 71 -0.19 -1.68 -7.64
C ILE A 71 1.28 -1.83 -8.01
N ASP A 72 1.67 -1.25 -9.15
CA ASP A 72 3.05 -1.16 -9.61
C ASP A 72 3.53 0.29 -9.53
N ILE A 73 4.67 0.52 -8.88
CA ILE A 73 5.39 1.78 -8.87
C ILE A 73 6.65 1.61 -9.70
N LEU A 74 6.80 2.44 -10.74
CA LEU A 74 8.04 2.55 -11.51
C LEU A 74 8.89 3.66 -10.89
N GLY A 75 10.04 3.28 -10.35
CA GLY A 75 11.04 4.21 -9.82
C GLY A 75 12.06 4.63 -10.87
N GLU A 76 13.21 5.11 -10.40
CA GLU A 76 14.29 5.58 -11.25
C GLU A 76 15.06 4.43 -11.95
N LYS A 77 15.31 3.36 -11.20
CA LYS A 77 16.18 2.20 -11.49
C LYS A 77 15.40 0.91 -11.76
N GLY A 78 14.13 0.84 -11.38
CA GLY A 78 13.33 -0.35 -11.53
C GLY A 78 11.89 -0.19 -11.03
N LYS A 79 11.33 -1.26 -10.45
CA LYS A 79 9.90 -1.35 -10.13
C LYS A 79 9.67 -1.94 -8.75
N VAL A 80 8.69 -1.40 -8.01
CA VAL A 80 8.12 -2.01 -6.80
C VAL A 80 6.67 -2.41 -7.07
N SER A 81 6.33 -3.66 -6.80
CA SER A 81 4.99 -4.22 -6.95
C SER A 81 4.40 -4.54 -5.58
N PHE A 82 3.20 -4.04 -5.32
CA PHE A 82 2.36 -4.38 -4.18
C PHE A 82 1.25 -5.29 -4.68
N THR A 83 1.18 -6.51 -4.19
CA THR A 83 0.15 -7.50 -4.53
C THR A 83 -0.47 -8.04 -3.26
N PHE A 84 -1.74 -8.39 -3.31
CA PHE A 84 -2.29 -9.21 -2.25
C PHE A 84 -1.94 -10.68 -2.45
N ASP A 85 -1.52 -11.33 -1.38
CA ASP A 85 -1.18 -12.75 -1.35
C ASP A 85 -2.06 -13.42 -0.27
N GLY A 86 -3.24 -13.89 -0.68
CA GLY A 86 -4.30 -14.21 0.26
C GLY A 86 -4.91 -12.97 0.93
N TRP A 87 -5.64 -13.16 2.03
CA TRP A 87 -6.32 -12.05 2.73
C TRP A 87 -5.46 -11.22 3.62
N GLU A 88 -4.56 -11.91 4.27
CA GLU A 88 -3.94 -11.43 5.48
C GLU A 88 -2.65 -10.71 5.14
N CYS A 89 -2.17 -10.89 3.90
CA CYS A 89 -0.84 -10.51 3.49
C CYS A 89 -0.86 -9.62 2.24
N ILE A 90 -0.16 -8.50 2.35
CA ILE A 90 0.31 -7.72 1.21
C ILE A 90 1.75 -8.15 0.95
N ARG A 91 1.97 -8.75 -0.21
CA ARG A 91 3.28 -9.08 -0.72
C ARG A 91 3.84 -7.88 -1.47
N VAL A 92 5.03 -7.44 -1.09
CA VAL A 92 5.76 -6.36 -1.77
C VAL A 92 7.04 -6.92 -2.35
N ARG A 93 7.22 -6.75 -3.65
CA ARG A 93 8.41 -7.22 -4.38
C ARG A 93 9.02 -6.10 -5.19
N SER A 94 10.33 -6.00 -5.15
CA SER A 94 11.08 -5.03 -5.96
C SER A 94 12.03 -5.70 -6.92
N GLU A 95 12.18 -5.07 -8.07
CA GLU A 95 13.25 -5.29 -9.04
C GLU A 95 14.10 -4.02 -9.05
N ARG A 96 15.31 -4.08 -8.47
CA ARG A 96 16.36 -3.04 -8.43
C ARG A 96 16.02 -1.76 -7.66
N GLU A 97 14.79 -1.58 -7.21
CA GLU A 97 14.39 -0.45 -6.37
C GLU A 97 14.55 -0.73 -4.88
N SER A 98 14.79 0.32 -4.12
CA SER A 98 14.70 0.28 -2.66
C SER A 98 13.36 0.85 -2.20
N LEU A 99 12.94 0.48 -0.99
CA LEU A 99 11.72 0.96 -0.38
C LEU A 99 12.01 1.47 1.02
N LYS A 100 11.61 2.70 1.32
CA LYS A 100 11.57 3.20 2.69
C LYS A 100 10.14 3.12 3.23
N ILE A 101 9.99 2.61 4.43
CA ILE A 101 8.73 2.49 5.16
C ILE A 101 8.80 3.43 6.35
N HIS A 102 7.84 4.35 6.46
CA HIS A 102 7.76 5.33 7.53
C HIS A 102 6.48 5.14 8.34
N ASN A 103 6.60 5.18 9.67
CA ASN A 103 5.43 5.39 10.52
C ASN A 103 4.89 6.81 10.35
N ILE A 104 3.59 7.00 10.55
CA ILE A 104 2.93 8.29 10.40
C ILE A 104 2.92 9.07 11.71
N SER A 105 2.84 8.38 12.85
CA SER A 105 2.74 8.98 14.17
C SER A 105 3.91 8.60 15.07
N GLU A 106 4.40 9.58 15.85
CA GLU A 106 5.41 9.35 16.90
C GLU A 106 4.88 8.52 18.06
N SER A 107 3.55 8.39 18.20
CA SER A 107 2.91 7.49 19.17
C SER A 107 2.77 6.05 18.67
N ASP A 108 3.06 5.79 17.39
CA ASP A 108 3.06 4.42 16.86
C ASP A 108 4.29 3.70 17.39
N VAL A 109 4.13 2.47 17.87
CA VAL A 109 5.24 1.70 18.44
C VAL A 109 5.82 0.79 17.37
N PHE A 110 7.10 0.98 17.07
CA PHE A 110 7.83 0.20 16.07
C PHE A 110 8.84 -0.71 16.75
N LEU A 111 8.61 -2.02 16.74
CA LEU A 111 9.44 -3.01 17.40
C LEU A 111 10.14 -3.91 16.38
N ARG A 112 11.45 -4.10 16.56
CA ARG A 112 12.18 -5.15 15.86
C ARG A 112 12.10 -6.43 16.68
N ILE A 113 11.28 -7.39 16.22
CA ILE A 113 11.09 -8.67 16.89
C ILE A 113 12.24 -9.63 16.58
N SER A 114 12.74 -9.60 15.35
CA SER A 114 13.93 -10.37 14.94
C SER A 114 14.70 -9.63 13.85
N LYS A 115 15.74 -10.27 13.29
CA LYS A 115 16.54 -9.68 12.20
C LYS A 115 15.66 -9.19 11.05
N ASP A 116 14.64 -9.97 10.69
CA ASP A 116 13.84 -9.79 9.48
C ASP A 116 12.34 -9.62 9.77
N LEU A 117 11.94 -9.51 11.04
CA LEU A 117 10.55 -9.33 11.46
C LEU A 117 10.39 -8.08 12.34
N PHE A 118 9.43 -7.25 11.96
CA PHE A 118 9.09 -6.02 12.65
C PHE A 118 7.60 -6.00 12.97
N LEU A 119 7.26 -5.49 14.14
CA LEU A 119 5.90 -5.26 14.59
C LEU A 119 5.66 -3.75 14.70
N LEU A 120 4.65 -3.28 13.99
CA LEU A 120 4.12 -1.94 14.09
C LEU A 120 2.79 -1.99 14.84
N ASN A 121 2.81 -1.54 16.09
CA ASN A 121 1.59 -1.38 16.87
C ASN A 121 1.04 0.04 16.67
N LEU A 122 -0.22 0.13 16.28
CA LEU A 122 -0.92 1.37 15.94
C LEU A 122 -2.10 1.57 16.89
N PRO A 123 -1.89 2.05 18.13
CA PRO A 123 -2.95 2.12 19.14
C PRO A 123 -4.17 2.93 18.69
N ARG A 124 -3.95 4.00 17.92
CA ARG A 124 -5.03 4.87 17.40
C ARG A 124 -5.87 4.23 16.31
N SER A 125 -5.33 3.21 15.66
CA SER A 125 -5.99 2.44 14.60
C SER A 125 -6.47 1.07 15.10
N CYS A 126 -6.19 0.72 16.36
CA CYS A 126 -6.44 -0.59 16.95
C CYS A 126 -5.90 -1.75 16.09
N SER A 127 -4.76 -1.55 15.43
CA SER A 127 -4.15 -2.53 14.52
C SER A 127 -2.73 -2.86 14.94
N GLN A 128 -2.36 -4.13 14.73
CA GLN A 128 -1.00 -4.63 14.89
C GLN A 128 -0.54 -5.22 13.56
N ILE A 129 0.45 -4.58 12.95
CA ILE A 129 0.92 -4.90 11.62
C ILE A 129 2.31 -5.49 11.72
N HIS A 130 2.49 -6.68 11.16
CA HIS A 130 3.79 -7.30 10.99
C HIS A 130 4.35 -6.93 9.62
N ILE A 131 5.64 -6.60 9.57
CA ILE A 131 6.42 -6.43 8.35
C ILE A 131 7.54 -7.46 8.41
N LYS A 132 7.48 -8.46 7.53
CA LYS A 132 8.48 -9.54 7.46
C LYS A 132 9.25 -9.43 6.16
N VAL A 133 10.56 -9.21 6.26
CA VAL A 133 11.45 -9.17 5.10
C VAL A 133 11.88 -10.59 4.77
N LEU A 134 11.70 -11.00 3.52
CA LEU A 134 12.02 -12.35 3.05
C LEU A 134 13.30 -12.38 2.24
N LYS A 135 13.58 -11.29 1.51
CA LYS A 135 14.79 -11.09 0.71
C LYS A 135 15.18 -9.63 0.71
N GLY A 136 16.48 -9.36 0.64
CA GLY A 136 17.03 -8.01 0.64
C GLY A 136 17.72 -7.65 1.94
N LYS A 137 18.36 -6.48 1.96
CA LYS A 137 19.05 -5.95 3.12
C LYS A 137 18.17 -4.92 3.83
N VAL A 138 18.06 -5.04 5.15
CA VAL A 138 17.28 -4.12 5.97
C VAL A 138 18.20 -3.21 6.77
N GLU A 139 17.91 -1.92 6.74
CA GLU A 139 18.55 -0.90 7.57
C GLU A 139 17.46 -0.14 8.32
N THR A 140 17.64 0.04 9.63
CA THR A 140 16.71 0.76 10.50
C THR A 140 17.30 2.13 10.86
N GLU A 141 16.53 3.19 10.62
CA GLU A 141 16.86 4.54 11.09
C GLU A 141 15.94 4.86 12.26
N HIS A 142 16.54 5.15 13.42
CA HIS A 142 15.90 5.33 14.72
C HIS A 142 15.21 4.05 15.23
N GLU A 143 15.59 3.61 16.43
CA GLU A 143 15.00 2.44 17.08
C GLU A 143 14.18 2.88 18.31
N TRP A 144 13.19 2.07 18.69
CA TRP A 144 12.39 2.35 19.88
C TRP A 144 13.28 2.35 21.13
N ASN A 145 13.31 3.48 21.83
CA ASN A 145 14.14 3.68 23.01
C ASN A 145 13.41 3.38 24.33
N GLY A 146 12.24 2.75 24.27
CA GLY A 146 11.38 2.47 25.44
C GLY A 146 10.47 3.63 25.87
N VAL A 147 10.67 4.85 25.36
CA VAL A 147 9.84 6.03 25.69
C VAL A 147 9.03 6.48 24.48
N SER A 148 9.66 6.53 23.31
CA SER A 148 9.00 6.83 22.04
C SER A 148 9.75 6.14 20.90
N SER A 149 9.06 5.85 19.82
CA SER A 149 9.71 5.33 18.61
C SER A 149 10.41 6.45 17.85
N GLY A 150 10.02 7.71 18.07
CA GLY A 150 10.27 8.77 17.10
C GLY A 150 9.67 8.41 15.72
N LYS A 151 10.18 9.03 14.66
CA LYS A 151 9.84 8.69 13.28
C LYS A 151 10.74 7.55 12.78
N VAL A 152 10.50 6.34 13.26
CA VAL A 152 11.22 5.14 12.79
C VAL A 152 10.99 4.97 11.30
N SER A 153 12.08 4.70 10.58
CA SER A 153 11.98 4.25 9.21
C SER A 153 12.78 2.99 8.95
N ILE A 154 12.20 2.09 8.16
CA ILE A 154 12.90 0.93 7.64
C ILE A 154 13.27 1.23 6.20
N HIS A 155 14.54 1.06 5.85
CA HIS A 155 15.00 1.02 4.48
C HIS A 155 15.26 -0.43 4.07
N ILE A 156 14.46 -0.94 3.13
CA ILE A 156 14.72 -2.22 2.48
C ILE A 156 15.44 -1.97 1.15
N LYS A 157 16.64 -2.52 1.01
CA LYS A 157 17.46 -2.46 -0.20
C LYS A 157 17.47 -3.82 -0.91
N PRO A 158 17.42 -3.83 -2.26
CA PRO A 158 17.51 -5.06 -3.02
C PRO A 158 18.88 -5.71 -2.85
N GLU A 159 18.90 -7.02 -2.62
CA GLU A 159 20.10 -7.85 -2.64
C GLU A 159 20.05 -8.70 -3.91
N ASN A 160 21.15 -8.75 -4.67
CA ASN A 160 21.16 -9.35 -6.01
C ASN A 160 20.07 -8.78 -6.94
N GLY A 161 19.75 -7.50 -6.76
CA GLY A 161 18.77 -6.78 -7.57
C GLY A 161 17.30 -7.04 -7.21
N ILE A 162 16.98 -7.76 -6.13
CA ILE A 162 15.60 -8.03 -5.70
C ILE A 162 15.46 -7.82 -4.19
N PHE A 163 14.32 -7.28 -3.75
CA PHE A 163 13.84 -7.48 -2.38
C PHE A 163 12.42 -8.02 -2.38
N GLU A 164 12.04 -8.65 -1.27
CA GLU A 164 10.71 -9.20 -1.08
C GLU A 164 10.31 -9.12 0.40
N LEU A 165 9.10 -8.66 0.69
CA LEU A 165 8.55 -8.59 2.04
C LEU A 165 7.05 -8.89 2.08
N GLU A 166 6.57 -9.25 3.26
CA GLU A 166 5.17 -9.48 3.60
C GLU A 166 4.72 -8.45 4.63
N ILE A 167 3.49 -7.96 4.49
CA ILE A 167 2.83 -7.09 5.47
C ILE A 167 1.52 -7.76 5.86
N PHE A 168 1.33 -8.08 7.14
CA PHE A 168 0.14 -8.82 7.60
C PHE A 168 -0.37 -8.40 8.98
N GLU A 169 -1.65 -8.68 9.28
CA GLU A 169 -2.26 -8.46 10.60
C GLU A 169 -2.17 -9.70 11.48
N GLU A 170 -1.99 -9.55 12.79
CA GLU A 170 -1.89 -10.66 13.74
C GLU A 170 -3.25 -11.35 14.06
N SER A 171 -4.37 -10.88 13.53
CA SER A 171 -5.67 -11.56 13.71
C SER A 171 -6.67 -11.33 12.57
N PRO A 172 -6.61 -12.14 11.52
CA PRO A 172 -7.60 -12.09 10.47
C PRO A 172 -8.66 -13.14 10.80
N GLY A 173 -9.88 -12.69 11.10
CA GLY A 173 -11.00 -13.61 11.35
C GLY A 173 -11.29 -14.51 10.13
N PRO A 174 -12.00 -15.63 10.33
CA PRO A 174 -12.29 -16.58 9.24
C PRO A 174 -13.18 -15.95 8.15
N GLY A 175 -12.81 -16.10 6.87
CA GLY A 175 -13.62 -15.69 5.70
C GLY A 175 -13.59 -16.71 4.54
N ASP A 176 -14.10 -16.38 3.34
CA ASP A 176 -13.91 -17.12 2.02
C ASP A 176 -13.24 -16.32 0.85
N PHE A 177 -11.99 -16.64 0.43
CA PHE A 177 -11.06 -15.68 -0.24
C PHE A 177 -11.49 -15.32 -1.63
N GLU A 178 -11.97 -16.30 -2.35
CA GLU A 178 -12.42 -16.12 -3.72
C GLU A 178 -13.65 -15.22 -3.76
N LYS A 179 -14.58 -15.39 -2.81
CA LYS A 179 -15.76 -14.54 -2.68
C LYS A 179 -15.39 -13.08 -2.36
N ALA A 180 -14.29 -12.88 -1.63
CA ALA A 180 -13.74 -11.56 -1.32
C ALA A 180 -13.24 -10.83 -2.57
N VAL A 181 -12.43 -11.51 -3.36
CA VAL A 181 -11.85 -11.00 -4.62
C VAL A 181 -12.96 -10.67 -5.61
N ARG A 182 -13.93 -11.57 -5.81
CA ARG A 182 -15.08 -11.35 -6.71
C ARG A 182 -15.86 -10.09 -6.33
N ARG A 183 -16.14 -9.86 -5.04
CA ARG A 183 -16.84 -8.65 -4.59
C ARG A 183 -16.03 -7.38 -4.83
N ASN A 184 -14.71 -7.40 -4.67
CA ASN A 184 -13.87 -6.23 -4.96
C ASN A 184 -13.78 -5.97 -6.46
N GLU A 185 -13.72 -7.00 -7.29
CA GLU A 185 -13.81 -6.84 -8.75
C GLU A 185 -15.13 -6.17 -9.16
N GLU A 186 -16.25 -6.59 -8.58
CA GLU A 186 -17.56 -5.97 -8.81
C GLU A 186 -17.60 -4.53 -8.31
N ASN A 187 -17.15 -4.27 -7.08
CA ASN A 187 -17.06 -2.92 -6.52
C ASN A 187 -16.17 -2.01 -7.37
N PHE A 188 -15.06 -2.53 -7.87
CA PHE A 188 -14.15 -1.81 -8.74
C PHE A 188 -14.79 -1.49 -10.10
N LYS A 189 -15.46 -2.47 -10.73
CA LYS A 189 -16.24 -2.25 -11.96
C LYS A 189 -17.33 -1.19 -11.75
N ASN A 190 -18.05 -1.26 -10.64
CA ASN A 190 -19.10 -0.30 -10.28
C ASN A 190 -18.52 1.10 -10.01
N PHE A 191 -17.37 1.19 -9.35
CA PHE A 191 -16.64 2.45 -9.16
C PHE A 191 -16.27 3.08 -10.51
N LEU A 192 -15.62 2.33 -11.41
CA LEU A 192 -15.25 2.83 -12.73
C LEU A 192 -16.46 3.36 -13.51
N LYS A 193 -17.60 2.66 -13.40
CA LYS A 193 -18.87 3.08 -14.00
C LYS A 193 -19.41 4.38 -13.37
N ARG A 194 -19.42 4.46 -12.03
CA ARG A 194 -19.92 5.62 -11.27
C ARG A 194 -19.14 6.91 -11.57
N PHE A 195 -17.84 6.80 -11.82
CA PHE A 195 -16.95 7.94 -12.06
C PHE A 195 -16.63 8.18 -13.55
N GLY A 196 -17.30 7.50 -14.48
CA GLY A 196 -17.11 7.71 -15.92
C GLY A 196 -15.69 7.39 -16.43
N LEU A 197 -14.96 6.53 -15.72
CA LEU A 197 -13.55 6.23 -16.01
C LEU A 197 -13.37 5.08 -17.02
N GLN A 198 -14.47 4.55 -17.57
CA GLN A 198 -14.40 3.60 -18.67
C GLN A 198 -14.13 4.35 -19.98
N LYS A 199 -12.89 4.30 -20.47
CA LYS A 199 -12.61 4.72 -21.85
C LYS A 199 -13.37 3.79 -22.80
N GLU A 200 -14.47 4.27 -23.37
CA GLU A 200 -15.08 3.64 -24.54
C GLU A 200 -14.03 3.64 -25.67
N LYS A 201 -13.46 2.47 -25.98
CA LYS A 201 -12.91 2.25 -27.32
C LYS A 201 -14.10 2.14 -28.26
N LYS A 202 -14.65 3.28 -28.69
CA LYS A 202 -15.43 3.31 -29.94
C LYS A 202 -14.43 3.13 -31.07
N ALA A 203 -14.22 1.88 -31.47
CA ALA A 203 -13.74 1.60 -32.81
C ALA A 203 -14.75 2.26 -33.76
N LYS A 204 -14.32 3.30 -34.47
CA LYS A 204 -15.03 3.72 -35.68
C LYS A 204 -14.92 2.55 -36.65
N THR A 205 -15.94 1.72 -36.71
CA THR A 205 -16.23 0.95 -37.93
C THR A 205 -16.71 1.98 -38.95
N SER A 206 -15.77 2.55 -39.69
CA SER A 206 -16.06 3.13 -40.99
C SER A 206 -16.53 1.98 -41.87
N ALA A 207 -17.83 1.86 -42.06
CA ALA A 207 -18.39 1.06 -43.13
C ALA A 207 -17.98 1.74 -44.44
N VAL A 208 -17.19 1.04 -45.24
CA VAL A 208 -17.00 1.31 -46.65
C VAL A 208 -18.16 0.61 -47.35
N HIS A 209 -19.08 1.38 -47.92
CA HIS A 209 -19.77 1.08 -49.18
C HIS A 209 -20.40 2.35 -49.73
#